data_AF-A0A545SKT3-F1
#
_entry.id   AF-A0A545SKT3-F1
#
_cell.length_a   1.000
_cell.length_b   1.000
_cell.length_c   1.000
_cell.angle_alpha   90.00
_cell.angle_beta   90.00
_cell.angle_gamma   90.00
#
_symmetry.space_group_name_H-M   'P 1'
#
loop_
_entity.id
_entity.type
_entity.pdbx_description
1 polymer ?
#
loop_
_entity_poly.entity_id
_entity_poly.type
_entity_poly.pdbx_seq_one_letter_code
_entity_poly.pdbx_strand_id
1 'polypeptide(L)'
;MDKPIKTLASDFSMQTPSAGIERFSRPLVILLLLLIGYLCTDSAYAERTTTYYHTDATGSVVAASDETGALLWRKSYRPYGDKVDDGEGSLHSLSFTGKPHDEATGLTYMGARYYDPAIGRFMGIDAVGFQADNPVSFNRYAYANNNP
;
A
#
# COMPACT_ATOMS: atom_id res chain seq x y z
N MET A 1 66.22 18.60 76.55
CA MET A 1 65.73 19.29 75.34
C MET A 1 64.62 18.41 74.80
N ASP A 2 63.45 18.42 75.42
CA ASP A 2 62.45 19.49 75.47
C ASP A 2 61.64 19.59 74.16
N LYS A 3 60.32 19.63 74.36
CA LYS A 3 59.15 19.43 73.48
C LYS A 3 59.09 20.47 72.32
N PRO A 4 58.07 20.55 71.40
CA PRO A 4 56.66 20.10 71.51
C PRO A 4 55.88 19.71 70.19
N ILE A 5 54.77 18.93 70.25
CA ILE A 5 53.32 19.30 69.99
C ILE A 5 52.99 19.58 68.49
N LYS A 6 51.98 19.04 67.77
CA LYS A 6 50.55 18.72 68.03
C LYS A 6 49.85 18.08 66.79
N THR A 7 48.66 17.52 67.01
CA THR A 7 47.44 17.59 66.14
C THR A 7 47.07 16.42 65.21
N LEU A 8 46.06 15.67 65.69
CA LEU A 8 44.80 15.18 65.07
C LEU A 8 44.82 14.57 63.65
N ALA A 9 44.42 13.29 63.57
CA ALA A 9 43.51 12.82 62.54
C ALA A 9 42.70 11.61 63.04
N SER A 10 41.41 11.71 62.82
CA SER A 10 40.29 10.82 63.14
C SER A 10 40.21 9.56 62.26
N ASP A 11 39.61 8.51 62.84
CA ASP A 11 38.67 7.54 62.24
C ASP A 11 39.04 6.78 60.95
N PHE A 12 39.13 5.45 61.06
CA PHE A 12 38.68 4.56 59.99
C PHE A 12 38.21 3.20 60.56
N SER A 13 36.97 3.16 61.06
CA SER A 13 36.24 1.91 61.25
C SER A 13 35.59 1.52 59.92
N MET A 14 36.09 0.44 59.31
CA MET A 14 35.63 -0.06 58.02
C MET A 14 34.38 -0.92 58.22
N GLN A 15 33.21 -0.29 58.35
CA GLN A 15 31.92 -0.98 58.33
C GLN A 15 31.40 -1.00 56.88
N THR A 16 31.47 -2.16 56.23
CA THR A 16 30.84 -2.37 54.91
C THR A 16 29.32 -2.46 55.07
N PRO A 17 28.51 -1.62 54.40
CA PRO A 17 27.06 -1.81 54.38
C PRO A 17 26.71 -2.97 53.44
N SER A 18 26.22 -4.07 54.03
CA SER A 18 25.52 -5.15 53.33
C SER A 18 24.21 -4.61 52.77
N ALA A 19 24.20 -4.19 51.51
CA ALA A 19 22.98 -3.86 50.78
C ALA A 19 22.17 -5.16 50.56
N GLY A 20 21.09 -5.33 51.34
CA GLY A 20 20.08 -6.34 51.11
C GLY A 20 19.34 -6.06 49.82
N ILE A 21 19.55 -6.90 48.81
CA ILE A 21 18.71 -6.95 47.61
C ILE A 21 17.39 -7.60 48.05
N GLU A 22 16.41 -6.76 48.37
CA GLU A 22 15.01 -7.15 48.64
C GLU A 22 14.54 -8.11 47.53
N ARG A 23 14.28 -9.35 47.94
CA ARG A 23 13.84 -10.45 47.09
C ARG A 23 12.40 -10.17 46.64
N PHE A 24 12.23 -9.36 45.59
CA PHE A 24 10.94 -9.10 44.98
C PHE A 24 10.17 -10.42 44.83
N SER A 25 9.06 -10.54 45.54
CA SER A 25 8.35 -11.80 45.68
C SER A 25 7.84 -12.22 44.30
N ARG A 26 8.23 -13.43 43.86
CA ARG A 26 7.82 -14.05 42.59
C ARG A 26 6.34 -13.85 42.22
N PRO A 27 5.34 -13.87 43.13
CA PRO A 27 3.95 -13.60 42.77
C PRO A 27 3.68 -12.17 42.29
N LEU A 28 4.41 -11.16 42.78
CA LEU A 28 4.20 -9.77 42.40
C LEU A 28 4.67 -9.48 40.96
N VAL A 29 5.75 -10.13 40.53
CA VAL A 29 6.23 -10.07 39.14
C VAL A 29 5.25 -10.78 38.20
N ILE A 30 4.68 -11.91 38.62
CA ILE A 30 3.66 -12.64 37.83
C ILE A 30 2.37 -11.82 37.71
N LEU A 31 1.93 -11.18 38.80
CA LEU A 31 0.75 -10.31 38.78
C LEU A 31 0.95 -9.09 37.88
N LEU A 32 2.16 -8.51 37.88
CA LEU A 32 2.52 -7.40 37.02
C LEU A 32 2.54 -7.82 35.54
N LEU A 33 3.07 -8.99 35.21
CA LEU A 33 3.07 -9.54 33.85
C LEU A 33 1.66 -9.85 33.35
N LEU A 34 0.79 -10.37 34.22
CA LEU A 34 -0.62 -10.59 33.89
C LEU A 34 -1.39 -9.28 33.71
N LEU A 35 -1.10 -8.26 34.52
CA LEU A 35 -1.69 -6.92 34.40
C LEU A 35 -1.24 -6.23 33.11
N ILE A 36 0.04 -6.32 32.75
CA ILE A 36 0.58 -5.78 31.48
C ILE A 36 0.00 -6.52 30.29
N GLY A 37 -0.11 -7.86 30.35
CA GLY A 37 -0.78 -8.65 29.30
C GLY A 37 -2.27 -8.32 29.14
N TYR A 38 -2.96 -7.98 30.23
CA TYR A 38 -4.35 -7.53 30.20
C TYR A 38 -4.49 -6.09 29.65
N LEU A 39 -3.52 -5.22 29.92
CA LEU A 39 -3.49 -3.85 29.42
C LEU A 39 -3.04 -3.74 27.95
N CYS A 40 -2.40 -4.79 27.41
CA CYS A 40 -1.83 -4.81 26.06
C CYS A 40 -2.73 -5.54 25.03
N THR A 41 -4.02 -5.70 25.31
CA THR A 41 -4.95 -6.22 24.31
C THR A 41 -5.22 -5.14 23.26
N ASP A 42 -4.47 -5.17 22.16
CA ASP A 42 -4.80 -4.33 21.00
C ASP A 42 -6.12 -4.81 20.39
N SER A 43 -7.11 -3.94 20.38
CA SER A 43 -8.35 -4.17 19.63
C SER A 43 -8.02 -4.17 18.14
N ALA A 44 -8.20 -5.31 17.47
CA ALA A 44 -8.11 -5.36 16.02
C ALA A 44 -9.31 -4.61 15.40
N TYR A 45 -9.10 -3.35 15.03
CA TYR A 45 -10.05 -2.60 14.23
C TYR A 45 -9.87 -2.98 12.75
N ALA A 46 -10.91 -3.50 12.13
CA ALA A 46 -10.96 -3.61 10.68
C ALA A 46 -11.28 -2.22 10.12
N GLU A 47 -10.27 -1.57 9.53
CA GLU A 47 -10.49 -0.34 8.78
C GLU A 47 -11.23 -0.67 7.47
N ARG A 48 -12.39 -0.06 7.27
CA ARG A 48 -13.15 -0.17 6.03
C ARG A 48 -12.97 1.13 5.27
N THR A 49 -12.23 1.10 4.16
CA THR A 49 -12.11 2.23 3.24
C THR A 49 -13.06 2.03 2.06
N THR A 50 -13.96 2.98 1.83
CA THR A 50 -14.84 2.95 0.65
C THR A 50 -14.30 3.87 -0.44
N THR A 51 -14.06 3.33 -1.63
CA THR A 51 -13.60 4.09 -2.80
C THR A 51 -14.65 4.08 -3.90
N TYR A 52 -15.01 5.26 -4.38
CA TYR A 52 -15.95 5.45 -5.49
C TYR A 52 -15.18 5.76 -6.77
N TYR A 53 -15.40 4.93 -7.80
CA TYR A 53 -14.80 5.11 -9.12
C TYR A 53 -15.69 5.92 -10.04
N HIS A 54 -15.09 6.89 -10.71
CA HIS A 54 -15.73 7.74 -11.71
C HIS A 54 -15.25 7.33 -13.09
N THR A 55 -16.19 7.03 -13.98
CA THR A 55 -15.90 6.57 -15.33
C THR A 55 -16.30 7.58 -16.39
N ASP A 56 -15.63 7.55 -17.53
CA ASP A 56 -16.06 8.26 -18.74
C ASP A 56 -17.19 7.51 -19.49
N ALA A 57 -17.56 8.03 -20.67
CA ALA A 57 -18.61 7.46 -21.51
C ALA A 57 -18.29 6.04 -22.04
N THR A 58 -17.01 5.68 -22.14
CA THR A 58 -16.53 4.36 -22.57
C THR A 58 -16.37 3.39 -21.41
N GLY A 59 -16.57 3.86 -20.18
CA GLY A 59 -16.36 3.10 -18.95
C GLY A 59 -14.91 3.11 -18.44
N SER A 60 -14.03 3.94 -19.02
CA SER A 60 -12.67 4.09 -18.51
C SER A 60 -12.68 4.81 -17.18
N VAL A 61 -11.94 4.28 -16.19
CA VAL A 61 -11.87 4.88 -14.86
C VAL A 61 -10.94 6.09 -14.89
N VAL A 62 -11.47 7.29 -14.67
CA VAL A 62 -10.75 8.57 -14.79
C VAL A 62 -10.50 9.26 -13.45
N ALA A 63 -11.25 8.92 -12.40
CA ALA A 63 -11.01 9.46 -11.07
C ALA A 63 -11.53 8.50 -9.98
N ALA A 64 -11.05 8.71 -8.75
CA ALA A 64 -11.61 8.07 -7.57
C ALA A 64 -11.78 9.07 -6.42
N SER A 65 -12.82 8.87 -5.63
CA SER A 65 -13.09 9.66 -4.41
C SER A 65 -13.36 8.77 -3.21
N ASP A 66 -13.11 9.29 -2.01
CA ASP A 66 -13.47 8.62 -0.76
C ASP A 66 -14.94 8.84 -0.37
N GLU A 67 -15.31 8.30 0.78
CA GLU A 67 -16.64 8.43 1.39
C GLU A 67 -17.04 9.83 1.84
N THR A 68 -16.09 10.76 1.96
CA THR A 68 -16.38 12.18 2.19
C THR A 68 -16.55 12.96 0.88
N GLY A 69 -16.29 12.30 -0.26
CA GLY A 69 -16.28 12.93 -1.58
C GLY A 69 -14.95 13.63 -1.91
N ALA A 70 -13.92 13.48 -1.08
CA ALA A 70 -12.60 14.02 -1.38
C ALA A 70 -11.97 13.24 -2.55
N LEU A 71 -11.35 13.96 -3.48
CA LEU A 71 -10.68 13.37 -4.63
C LEU A 71 -9.41 12.67 -4.17
N LEU A 72 -9.32 11.35 -4.39
CA LEU A 72 -8.14 10.56 -4.10
C LEU A 72 -7.11 10.70 -5.23
N TRP A 73 -7.56 10.53 -6.46
CA TRP A 73 -6.72 10.68 -7.65
C TRP A 73 -7.56 10.95 -8.90
N ARG A 74 -6.87 11.40 -9.96
CA ARG A 74 -7.41 11.58 -11.30
C ARG A 74 -6.35 11.14 -12.32
N LYS A 75 -6.80 10.52 -13.40
CA LYS A 75 -5.98 10.15 -14.56
C LYS A 75 -6.70 10.47 -15.85
N SER A 76 -5.94 10.52 -16.94
CA SER A 76 -6.47 10.75 -18.28
C SER A 76 -5.85 9.80 -19.29
N TYR A 77 -6.64 9.43 -20.30
CA TYR A 77 -6.24 8.53 -21.36
C TYR A 77 -6.27 9.25 -22.70
N ARG A 78 -5.37 8.85 -23.60
CA ARG A 78 -5.50 9.10 -25.03
C ARG A 78 -6.67 8.26 -25.58
N PRO A 79 -7.18 8.56 -26.78
CA PRO A 79 -8.32 7.81 -27.35
C PRO A 79 -8.12 6.29 -27.37
N TYR A 80 -6.90 5.82 -27.62
CA TYR A 80 -6.57 4.39 -27.61
C TYR A 80 -6.22 3.82 -26.21
N GLY A 81 -6.43 4.58 -25.13
CA GLY A 81 -6.24 4.10 -23.77
C GLY A 81 -4.84 4.25 -23.21
N ASP A 82 -3.90 4.82 -23.98
CA ASP A 82 -2.56 5.16 -23.49
C ASP A 82 -2.64 6.24 -22.42
N LYS A 83 -1.91 6.07 -21.32
CA LYS A 83 -2.06 6.93 -20.16
C LYS A 83 -1.26 8.22 -20.35
N VAL A 84 -1.88 9.36 -20.07
CA VAL A 84 -1.23 10.69 -20.20
C VAL A 84 -0.69 11.17 -18.86
N ASP A 85 -1.44 10.91 -17.79
CA ASP A 85 -1.11 11.30 -16.43
C ASP A 85 -1.56 10.19 -15.50
N ASP A 86 -0.61 9.60 -14.79
CA ASP A 86 -0.84 8.58 -13.77
C ASP A 86 -0.75 9.25 -12.41
N GLY A 87 -1.86 9.85 -11.96
CA GLY A 87 -1.95 10.40 -10.62
C GLY A 87 -1.50 9.34 -9.59
N GLU A 88 -0.59 9.73 -8.70
CA GLU A 88 -0.06 8.81 -7.69
C GLU A 88 -1.19 8.20 -6.84
N GLY A 89 -1.09 6.90 -6.53
CA GLY A 89 -2.09 6.19 -5.73
C GLY A 89 -3.11 5.36 -6.52
N SER A 90 -2.97 5.24 -7.85
CA SER A 90 -3.71 4.27 -8.68
C SER A 90 -3.23 2.82 -8.44
N LEU A 91 -3.32 2.32 -7.20
CA LEU A 91 -3.01 0.92 -6.85
C LEU A 91 -4.08 -0.08 -7.32
N HIS A 92 -4.98 0.32 -8.20
CA HIS A 92 -6.17 -0.45 -8.53
C HIS A 92 -6.14 -0.96 -9.96
N SER A 93 -6.54 -2.23 -10.11
CA SER A 93 -6.38 -3.02 -11.32
C SER A 93 -7.17 -2.47 -12.51
N LEU A 94 -8.28 -1.76 -12.29
CA LEU A 94 -9.17 -1.30 -13.36
C LEU A 94 -8.69 0.03 -13.97
N SER A 95 -8.62 0.06 -15.30
CA SER A 95 -8.12 1.21 -16.05
C SER A 95 -9.01 1.55 -17.26
N PHE A 96 -8.45 1.51 -18.47
CA PHE A 96 -9.15 1.84 -19.71
C PHE A 96 -10.31 0.88 -19.99
N THR A 97 -11.48 1.40 -20.35
CA THR A 97 -12.75 0.66 -20.56
C THR A 97 -13.13 -0.29 -19.41
N GLY A 98 -12.69 0.01 -18.19
CA GLY A 98 -12.96 -0.81 -17.02
C GLY A 98 -12.26 -2.18 -17.06
N LYS A 99 -11.14 -2.29 -17.79
CA LYS A 99 -10.39 -3.54 -17.91
C LYS A 99 -9.13 -3.55 -17.02
N PRO A 100 -8.70 -4.74 -16.59
CA PRO A 100 -7.46 -4.89 -15.85
C PRO A 100 -6.26 -4.50 -16.71
N HIS A 101 -5.42 -3.61 -16.18
CA HIS A 101 -4.16 -3.20 -16.79
C HIS A 101 -2.98 -3.76 -16.01
N ASP A 102 -2.01 -4.31 -16.73
CA ASP A 102 -0.77 -4.82 -16.16
C ASP A 102 0.35 -3.81 -16.37
N GLU A 103 0.72 -3.09 -15.31
CA GLU A 103 1.78 -2.07 -15.34
C GLU A 103 3.15 -2.65 -15.70
N ALA A 104 3.40 -3.95 -15.44
CA ALA A 104 4.70 -4.55 -15.73
C ALA A 104 4.92 -4.75 -17.24
N THR A 105 3.85 -5.01 -17.98
CA THR A 105 3.90 -5.20 -19.44
C THR A 105 3.35 -4.02 -20.22
N GLY A 106 2.60 -3.12 -19.59
CA GLY A 106 1.86 -2.04 -20.23
C GLY A 106 0.63 -2.53 -21.00
N LEU A 107 0.20 -3.78 -20.83
CA LEU A 107 -0.90 -4.38 -21.59
C LEU A 107 -2.20 -4.38 -20.79
N THR A 108 -3.31 -4.23 -21.50
CA THR A 108 -4.67 -4.31 -20.93
C THR A 108 -5.31 -5.64 -21.33
N TYR A 109 -5.81 -6.40 -20.37
CA TYR A 109 -6.49 -7.66 -20.64
C TYR A 109 -7.98 -7.44 -20.94
N MET A 110 -8.37 -7.67 -22.19
CA MET A 110 -9.72 -7.41 -22.71
C MET A 110 -10.60 -8.69 -22.71
N GLY A 111 -10.21 -9.72 -21.95
CA GLY A 111 -10.95 -10.99 -21.85
C GLY A 111 -10.46 -12.05 -22.82
N ALA A 112 -10.60 -11.84 -24.13
CA ALA A 112 -10.12 -12.83 -25.11
C ALA A 112 -8.66 -12.60 -25.55
N ARG A 113 -8.19 -11.35 -25.45
CA ARG A 113 -6.90 -10.91 -25.98
C ARG A 113 -6.29 -9.84 -25.09
N TYR A 114 -4.96 -9.77 -25.08
CA TYR A 114 -4.23 -8.62 -24.57
C TYR A 114 -4.22 -7.51 -25.61
N TYR A 115 -4.41 -6.28 -25.14
CA TYR A 115 -4.43 -5.06 -25.91
C TYR A 115 -3.28 -4.17 -25.49
N ASP A 116 -2.54 -3.65 -26.46
CA ASP A 116 -1.48 -2.67 -26.24
C ASP A 116 -2.05 -1.26 -26.50
N PRO A 117 -2.24 -0.45 -25.44
CA PRO A 117 -2.74 0.91 -25.57
C PRO A 117 -1.74 1.87 -26.22
N ALA A 118 -0.43 1.61 -26.12
CA ALA A 118 0.60 2.50 -26.66
C ALA A 118 0.59 2.53 -28.21
N ILE A 119 0.30 1.38 -28.84
CA ILE A 119 0.16 1.29 -30.31
C ILE A 119 -1.31 1.23 -30.77
N GLY A 120 -2.25 1.02 -29.86
CA GLY A 120 -3.68 0.96 -30.16
C GLY A 120 -4.12 -0.32 -30.88
N ARG A 121 -3.55 -1.49 -30.53
CA ARG A 121 -3.80 -2.77 -31.21
C ARG A 121 -3.86 -3.95 -30.25
N PHE A 122 -4.52 -5.03 -30.67
CA PHE A 122 -4.44 -6.31 -29.96
C PHE A 122 -3.11 -7.01 -30.24
N MET A 123 -2.59 -7.74 -29.25
CA MET A 123 -1.39 -8.56 -29.39
C MET A 123 -1.65 -9.91 -30.05
N GLY A 124 -2.92 -10.34 -30.07
CA GLY A 124 -3.36 -11.60 -30.68
C GLY A 124 -4.31 -11.39 -31.86
N ILE A 125 -4.27 -12.31 -32.81
CA ILE A 125 -5.22 -12.39 -33.92
C ILE A 125 -6.63 -12.64 -33.37
N ASP A 126 -7.63 -11.90 -33.86
CA ASP A 126 -9.03 -12.20 -33.58
C ASP A 126 -9.39 -13.62 -34.02
N ALA A 127 -9.99 -14.45 -33.17
CA ALA A 127 -10.44 -15.78 -33.57
C ALA A 127 -11.52 -15.72 -34.68
N VAL A 128 -12.29 -14.62 -34.72
CA VAL A 128 -13.22 -14.35 -35.81
C VAL A 128 -12.41 -14.02 -37.06
N GLY A 129 -12.68 -14.77 -38.14
CA GLY A 129 -12.03 -14.57 -39.43
C GLY A 129 -12.57 -13.37 -40.19
N PHE A 130 -12.09 -13.21 -41.42
CA PHE A 130 -12.62 -12.22 -42.35
C PHE A 130 -14.11 -12.50 -42.64
N GLN A 131 -14.90 -11.44 -42.66
CA GLN A 131 -16.32 -11.44 -43.02
C GLN A 131 -16.50 -10.57 -44.28
N ALA A 132 -17.07 -11.12 -45.34
CA ALA A 132 -17.17 -10.45 -46.64
C ALA A 132 -18.04 -9.16 -46.60
N ASP A 133 -18.98 -9.09 -45.66
CA ASP A 133 -19.86 -7.96 -45.39
C ASP A 133 -19.22 -6.88 -44.49
N ASN A 134 -18.08 -7.18 -43.86
CA ASN A 134 -17.32 -6.22 -43.04
C ASN A 134 -15.85 -6.16 -43.50
N PRO A 135 -15.47 -5.24 -44.41
CA PRO A 135 -14.10 -5.15 -44.90
C PRO A 135 -13.08 -4.81 -43.79
N VAL A 136 -13.51 -4.20 -42.68
CA VAL A 136 -12.63 -3.89 -41.54
C VAL A 136 -12.16 -5.16 -40.82
N SER A 137 -12.93 -6.25 -40.89
CA SER A 137 -12.59 -7.56 -40.30
C SER A 137 -11.31 -8.17 -40.87
N PHE A 138 -10.81 -7.68 -42.01
CA PHE A 138 -9.52 -8.11 -42.56
C PHE A 138 -8.36 -7.77 -41.60
N ASN A 139 -8.43 -6.65 -40.90
CA ASN A 139 -7.48 -6.32 -39.85
C ASN A 139 -7.89 -6.95 -38.51
N ARG A 140 -7.43 -8.17 -38.29
CA ARG A 140 -7.72 -8.98 -37.09
C ARG A 140 -7.01 -8.50 -35.81
N TYR A 141 -6.25 -7.40 -35.89
CA TYR A 141 -5.58 -6.77 -34.75
C TYR A 141 -6.19 -5.40 -34.40
N ALA A 142 -7.13 -4.90 -35.20
CA ALA A 142 -7.73 -3.60 -35.00
C ALA A 142 -8.54 -3.55 -33.70
N TYR A 143 -8.43 -2.43 -32.99
CA TYR A 143 -9.30 -2.10 -31.87
C TYR A 143 -10.42 -1.19 -32.36
N ALA A 144 -11.66 -1.50 -31.96
CA ALA A 144 -12.85 -0.68 -32.22
C ALA A 144 -12.97 -0.13 -33.66
N ASN A 145 -12.59 -0.91 -34.68
CA ASN A 145 -12.58 -0.49 -36.08
C ASN A 145 -11.80 0.82 -36.35
N ASN A 146 -10.74 1.10 -35.56
CA ASN A 146 -9.97 2.34 -35.56
C ASN A 146 -10.77 3.59 -35.17
N ASN A 147 -11.89 3.43 -34.47
CA ASN A 147 -12.69 4.50 -33.90
C ASN A 147 -12.94 4.21 -32.40
N PRO A 148 -11.91 4.37 -31.56
CA PRO A 148 -12.01 4.11 -30.13
C PRO A 148 -12.87 5.12 -29.38
#